data_AF-A0A8K0SX31-F1
#
_entry.id   AF-A0A8K0SX31-F1
#
_cell.length_a   1.000
_cell.length_b   1.000
_cell.length_c   1.000
_cell.angle_alpha   90.00
_cell.angle_beta   90.00
_cell.angle_gamma   90.00
#
_symmetry.space_group_name_H-M   'P 1'
#
loop_
_entity.id
_entity.type
_entity.pdbx_description
1 polymer ?
#
loop_
_entity_poly.entity_id
_entity_poly.type
_entity_poly.pdbx_seq_one_letter_code
_entity_poly.pdbx_strand_id
1 'polypeptide(L)'
;MPEHVEEFLKALTANRVGNACYFAYQDEQNLVFEKSLTDGLLSPPTSISAARPNTAATYFADRDEKRYAYFLGPGDVLQGAYYNAGNDKWDVTDLGDSNIVTHGDSKLAASKASGPNEDLALYFQDTSGSLKEIVFDGLGRPGQPRGIPPASPAVGTNLWALKTLEGFVRLFYIGKDSAIHQSVYGDGEWSGECSVLAVFRLALTRLPNQ
;
A
#
# COMPACT_ATOMS: atom_id res chain seq x y z
N MET A 1 2.76 6.98 26.80
CA MET A 1 1.62 6.75 25.86
C MET A 1 1.27 7.97 25.00
N PRO A 2 1.23 9.23 25.51
CA PRO A 2 1.01 10.40 24.65
C PRO A 2 2.15 10.63 23.63
N GLU A 3 3.40 10.29 23.98
CA GLU A 3 4.58 10.64 23.18
C GLU A 3 4.68 9.93 21.82
N HIS A 4 3.96 8.81 21.62
CA HIS A 4 4.01 8.08 20.35
C HIS A 4 2.90 8.46 19.38
N VAL A 5 1.87 9.19 19.83
CA VAL A 5 0.69 9.51 18.99
C VAL A 5 1.07 10.39 17.80
N GLU A 6 1.94 11.37 17.99
CA GLU A 6 2.37 12.28 16.91
C GLU A 6 3.15 11.56 15.81
N GLU A 7 3.89 10.51 16.14
CA GLU A 7 4.61 9.71 15.13
C GLU A 7 3.66 8.85 14.30
N PHE A 8 2.63 8.28 14.92
CA PHE A 8 1.58 7.55 14.18
C PHE A 8 0.80 8.45 13.23
N LEU A 9 0.59 9.72 13.57
CA LEU A 9 -0.11 10.68 12.71
C LEU A 9 0.67 11.03 11.42
N LYS A 10 1.98 10.73 11.38
CA LYS A 10 2.82 10.92 10.18
C LYS A 10 2.95 9.65 9.33
N ALA A 11 2.36 8.53 9.77
CA ALA A 11 2.44 7.28 9.03
C ALA A 11 1.73 7.39 7.68
N LEU A 12 2.43 7.01 6.62
CA LEU A 12 1.88 6.90 5.27
C LEU A 12 1.07 5.62 5.12
N THR A 13 1.48 4.56 5.82
CA THR A 13 0.91 3.22 5.74
C THR A 13 1.29 2.40 6.97
N ALA A 14 0.47 1.42 7.32
CA ALA A 14 0.75 0.49 8.40
C ALA A 14 0.26 -0.92 8.04
N ASN A 15 0.99 -1.93 8.52
CA ASN A 15 0.66 -3.34 8.34
C ASN A 15 0.92 -4.11 9.64
N ARG A 16 0.02 -5.02 10.00
CA ARG A 16 0.13 -5.82 11.22
C ARG A 16 0.44 -7.28 10.89
N VAL A 17 1.50 -7.80 11.48
CA VAL A 17 1.89 -9.21 11.43
C VAL A 17 2.07 -9.72 12.86
N GLY A 18 1.24 -10.66 13.29
CA GLY A 18 1.28 -11.19 14.65
C GLY A 18 1.06 -10.10 15.71
N ASN A 19 2.02 -9.95 16.62
CA ASN A 19 2.05 -8.91 17.66
C ASN A 19 2.76 -7.61 17.22
N ALA A 20 3.38 -7.59 16.04
CA ALA A 20 4.06 -6.42 15.49
C ALA A 20 3.15 -5.61 14.57
N CYS A 21 3.20 -4.30 14.69
CA CYS A 21 2.65 -3.35 13.73
C CYS A 21 3.80 -2.56 13.10
N TYR A 22 4.03 -2.74 11.80
CA TYR A 22 5.01 -1.99 11.04
C TYR A 22 4.34 -0.78 10.41
N PHE A 23 5.05 0.33 10.34
CA PHE A 23 4.57 1.53 9.67
C PHE A 23 5.70 2.23 8.95
N ALA A 24 5.38 2.76 7.78
CA ALA A 24 6.30 3.58 7.01
C ALA A 24 5.88 5.05 7.08
N TYR A 25 6.86 5.94 7.19
CA TYR A 25 6.65 7.39 7.23
C TYR A 25 7.75 8.11 6.45
N GLN A 26 7.49 9.36 6.07
CA GLN A 26 8.46 10.21 5.39
C GLN A 26 8.89 11.36 6.31
N ASP A 27 10.19 11.66 6.35
CA ASP A 27 10.72 12.81 7.09
C ASP A 27 10.72 14.10 6.24
N GLU A 28 11.23 15.19 6.82
CA GLU A 28 11.31 16.50 6.16
C GLU A 28 12.36 16.54 5.02
N GLN A 29 13.29 15.58 5.00
CA GLN A 29 14.29 15.39 3.97
C GLN A 29 13.80 14.47 2.84
N ASN A 30 12.53 14.04 2.91
CA ASN A 30 11.87 13.14 1.96
C ASN A 30 12.41 11.70 1.97
N LEU A 31 13.09 11.30 3.04
CA LEU A 31 13.50 9.93 3.27
C LEU A 31 12.35 9.13 3.88
N VAL A 32 12.12 7.93 3.35
CA VAL A 32 11.14 6.98 3.85
C VAL A 32 11.82 6.07 4.88
N PHE A 33 11.18 5.92 6.04
CA PHE A 33 11.64 5.05 7.12
C PHE A 33 10.59 4.03 7.49
N GLU A 34 11.04 2.91 8.03
CA GLU A 34 10.22 1.96 8.77
C GLU A 34 10.40 2.17 10.28
N LYS A 35 9.33 2.00 11.03
CA LYS A 35 9.35 1.65 12.45
C LYS A 35 8.38 0.51 12.71
N SER A 36 8.56 -0.20 13.82
CA SER A 36 7.64 -1.22 14.30
C SER A 36 7.23 -0.96 15.75
N LEU A 37 5.97 -1.24 16.07
CA LEU A 37 5.46 -1.34 17.43
C LEU A 37 5.24 -2.81 17.77
N THR A 38 6.02 -3.35 18.69
CA THR A 38 5.93 -4.76 19.13
C THR A 38 5.81 -4.79 20.65
N ASP A 39 4.75 -5.41 21.15
CA ASP A 39 4.47 -5.50 22.60
C ASP A 39 4.49 -4.14 23.33
N GLY A 40 4.04 -3.09 22.63
CA GLY A 40 4.01 -1.72 23.16
C GLY A 40 5.34 -0.97 23.09
N LEU A 41 6.40 -1.57 22.54
CA LEU A 41 7.71 -0.97 22.37
C LEU A 41 7.93 -0.54 20.92
N LEU A 42 8.36 0.70 20.74
CA LEU A 42 8.65 1.26 19.42
C LEU A 42 10.12 1.01 19.04
N SER A 43 10.35 0.53 17.82
CA SER A 43 11.71 0.36 17.30
C SER A 43 12.36 1.71 16.97
N PRO A 44 13.70 1.76 16.92
CA PRO A 44 14.40 2.81 16.18
C PRO A 44 13.95 2.83 14.72
N PRO A 45 14.06 3.99 14.03
CA PRO A 45 13.76 4.07 12.61
C PRO A 45 14.83 3.38 11.76
N THR A 46 14.39 2.66 10.74
CA THR A 46 15.24 2.03 9.73
C THR A 46 15.01 2.70 8.39
N SER A 47 16.06 3.24 7.77
CA SER A 47 15.96 3.91 6.47
C SER A 47 15.59 2.92 5.38
N ILE A 48 14.58 3.25 4.56
CA ILE A 48 14.18 2.51 3.37
C ILE A 48 14.88 3.11 2.15
N SER A 49 14.49 4.32 1.75
CA SER A 49 15.05 5.03 0.59
C SER A 49 14.56 6.47 0.53
N ALA A 50 15.14 7.28 -0.37
CA ALA A 50 14.59 8.58 -0.73
C ALA A 50 13.36 8.42 -1.63
N ALA A 51 12.38 9.32 -1.48
CA ALA A 51 11.19 9.40 -2.32
C ALA A 51 10.89 10.86 -2.71
N ARG A 52 9.87 11.09 -3.54
CA ARG A 52 9.40 12.47 -3.80
C ARG A 52 8.74 13.06 -2.55
N PRO A 53 8.67 14.39 -2.40
CA PRO A 53 7.95 15.01 -1.30
C PRO A 53 6.47 14.62 -1.25
N ASN A 54 5.96 14.35 -0.05
CA ASN A 54 4.58 13.89 0.18
C ASN A 54 4.24 12.62 -0.62
N THR A 55 5.19 11.68 -0.67
CA THR A 55 5.01 10.45 -1.44
C THR A 55 3.80 9.66 -0.92
N ALA A 56 3.03 9.07 -1.83
CA ALA A 56 2.21 7.93 -1.46
C ALA A 56 3.13 6.75 -1.16
N ALA A 57 2.81 5.96 -0.15
CA ALA A 57 3.51 4.72 0.14
C ALA A 57 2.53 3.63 0.55
N THR A 58 2.87 2.39 0.26
CA THR A 58 2.20 1.21 0.81
C THR A 58 3.24 0.23 1.31
N TYR A 59 2.87 -0.48 2.36
CA TYR A 59 3.75 -1.42 3.03
C TYR A 59 3.06 -2.77 3.12
N PHE A 60 3.78 -3.83 2.76
CA PHE A 60 3.30 -5.19 2.83
C PHE A 60 4.26 -6.00 3.69
N ALA A 61 3.71 -6.66 4.70
CA ALA A 61 4.40 -7.70 5.45
C ALA A 61 3.53 -8.94 5.56
N ASP A 62 4.16 -10.11 5.52
CA ASP A 62 3.50 -11.38 5.76
C ASP A 62 4.07 -12.10 6.99
N ARG A 63 3.50 -13.27 7.29
CA ARG A 63 3.88 -14.08 8.46
C ARG A 63 5.26 -14.74 8.33
N ASP A 64 5.81 -14.78 7.12
CA ASP A 64 7.15 -15.31 6.86
C ASP A 64 8.20 -14.18 6.96
N GLU A 65 7.80 -13.02 7.51
CA GLU A 65 8.60 -11.82 7.68
C GLU A 65 9.14 -11.26 6.36
N LYS A 66 8.52 -11.59 5.23
CA LYS A 66 8.76 -10.87 3.98
C LYS A 66 8.17 -9.48 4.14
N ARG A 67 9.01 -8.45 3.97
CA ARG A 67 8.60 -7.05 4.10
C ARG A 67 8.98 -6.28 2.84
N TYR A 68 8.00 -5.57 2.31
CA TYR A 68 8.12 -4.77 1.11
C TYR A 68 7.52 -3.39 1.35
N ALA A 69 8.19 -2.37 0.80
CA ALA A 69 7.69 -1.01 0.78
C ALA A 69 7.67 -0.52 -0.67
N TYR A 70 6.57 0.10 -1.07
CA TYR A 70 6.43 0.73 -2.38
C TYR A 70 6.07 2.19 -2.19
N PHE A 71 6.68 3.04 -2.99
CA PHE A 71 6.56 4.50 -2.88
C PHE A 71 6.82 5.15 -4.25
N LEU A 72 6.55 6.45 -4.35
CA LEU A 72 6.75 7.21 -5.57
C LEU A 72 8.06 8.01 -5.47
N GLY A 73 9.00 7.71 -6.35
CA GLY A 73 10.24 8.45 -6.50
C GLY A 73 10.07 9.75 -7.31
N PRO A 74 11.18 10.43 -7.62
CA PRO A 74 11.19 11.58 -8.51
C PRO A 74 10.52 11.28 -9.87
N GLY A 75 9.75 12.23 -10.39
CA GLY A 75 9.03 12.07 -11.66
C GLY A 75 7.84 11.10 -11.60
N ASP A 76 7.31 10.85 -10.39
CA ASP A 76 6.17 9.96 -10.15
C ASP A 76 6.43 8.53 -10.64
N VAL A 77 7.69 8.11 -10.59
CA VAL A 77 8.11 6.74 -10.91
C VAL A 77 7.88 5.87 -9.69
N LEU A 78 7.14 4.79 -9.87
CA LEU A 78 6.95 3.79 -8.83
C LEU A 78 8.30 3.12 -8.50
N GLN A 79 8.59 3.02 -7.21
CA GLN A 79 9.78 2.37 -6.66
C GLN A 79 9.37 1.32 -5.63
N GLY A 80 10.22 0.31 -5.45
CA GLY A 80 10.07 -0.72 -4.44
C GLY A 80 11.34 -0.88 -3.62
N ALA A 81 11.18 -1.37 -2.41
CA ALA A 81 12.26 -1.89 -1.58
C ALA A 81 11.79 -3.16 -0.87
N TYR A 82 12.72 -4.08 -0.60
CA TYR A 82 12.48 -5.24 0.24
C TYR A 82 13.45 -5.22 1.42
N TYR A 83 12.99 -5.75 2.56
CA TYR A 83 13.85 -5.90 3.71
C TYR A 83 14.65 -7.20 3.62
N ASN A 84 15.97 -7.09 3.76
CA ASN A 84 16.91 -8.20 3.73
C ASN A 84 17.33 -8.56 5.16
N ALA A 85 16.74 -9.62 5.70
CA ALA A 85 17.05 -10.09 7.04
C ALA A 85 18.51 -10.59 7.20
N GLY A 86 19.19 -10.93 6.10
CA GLY A 86 20.57 -11.39 6.12
C GLY A 86 21.58 -10.29 6.47
N ASN A 87 21.24 -9.03 6.21
CA ASN A 87 22.09 -7.88 6.51
C ASN A 87 21.40 -6.79 7.36
N ASP A 88 20.15 -7.02 7.77
CA ASP A 88 19.31 -6.09 8.54
C ASP A 88 19.16 -4.72 7.87
N LYS A 89 18.91 -4.72 6.55
CA LYS A 89 18.75 -3.49 5.76
C LYS A 89 17.66 -3.61 4.71
N TRP A 90 17.18 -2.45 4.28
CA TRP A 90 16.35 -2.33 3.09
C TRP A 90 17.23 -2.26 1.85
N ASP A 91 16.91 -3.12 0.88
CA ASP A 91 17.50 -3.10 -0.46
C ASP A 91 16.43 -2.56 -1.43
N VAL A 92 16.80 -1.57 -2.24
CA VAL A 92 15.91 -1.05 -3.30
C VAL A 92 15.76 -2.13 -4.36
N THR A 93 14.52 -2.51 -4.69
CA THR A 93 14.26 -3.45 -5.77
C THR A 93 14.08 -2.71 -7.07
N ASP A 94 14.63 -3.31 -8.13
CA ASP A 94 14.21 -2.98 -9.47
C ASP A 94 12.78 -3.49 -9.67
N LEU A 95 11.90 -2.62 -10.20
CA LEU A 95 10.55 -3.01 -10.63
C LEU A 95 10.54 -3.48 -12.10
N GLY A 96 11.72 -3.85 -12.60
CA GLY A 96 11.99 -4.25 -13.98
C GLY A 96 12.35 -3.06 -14.86
N ASP A 97 12.73 -3.34 -16.12
CA ASP A 97 13.14 -2.34 -17.12
C ASP A 97 12.08 -1.27 -17.44
N SER A 98 10.87 -1.41 -16.91
CA SER A 98 9.80 -0.42 -17.01
C SER A 98 9.94 0.62 -15.91
N ASN A 99 10.35 1.83 -16.28
CA ASN A 99 10.06 3.02 -15.48
C ASN A 99 8.53 3.21 -15.41
N ILE A 100 7.88 2.62 -14.40
CA ILE A 100 6.43 2.69 -14.23
C ILE A 100 6.08 4.08 -13.70
N VAL A 101 5.71 4.99 -14.61
CA VAL A 101 5.24 6.33 -14.27
C VAL A 101 3.77 6.27 -13.87
N THR A 102 3.43 6.80 -12.70
CA THR A 102 2.07 6.84 -12.16
C THR A 102 1.43 8.21 -12.39
N HIS A 103 0.14 8.33 -12.06
CA HIS A 103 -0.44 9.66 -11.86
C HIS A 103 0.30 10.39 -10.72
N GLY A 104 0.52 11.69 -10.83
CA GLY A 104 1.19 12.49 -9.79
C GLY A 104 0.45 12.55 -8.46
N ASP A 105 -0.86 12.30 -8.47
CA ASP A 105 -1.68 12.19 -7.26
C ASP A 105 -1.97 10.73 -6.84
N SER A 106 -1.42 9.75 -7.56
CA SER A 106 -1.71 8.34 -7.31
C SER A 106 -1.45 7.99 -5.85
N LYS A 107 -2.42 7.30 -5.24
CA LYS A 107 -2.21 6.56 -4.01
C LYS A 107 -1.80 5.13 -4.34
N LEU A 108 -1.24 4.45 -3.36
CA LEU A 108 -0.79 3.07 -3.49
C LEU A 108 -1.53 2.20 -2.50
N ALA A 109 -1.88 0.98 -2.91
CA ALA A 109 -2.35 -0.07 -2.01
C ALA A 109 -1.68 -1.38 -2.38
N ALA A 110 -1.55 -2.29 -1.41
CA ALA A 110 -1.00 -3.61 -1.64
C ALA A 110 -1.86 -4.68 -0.95
N SER A 111 -1.92 -5.87 -1.53
CA SER A 111 -2.54 -7.04 -0.91
C SER A 111 -1.78 -8.30 -1.27
N LYS A 112 -2.05 -9.40 -0.55
CA LYS A 112 -1.65 -10.72 -1.05
C LYS A 112 -2.32 -10.96 -2.41
N ALA A 113 -1.58 -11.48 -3.39
CA ALA A 113 -2.13 -11.79 -4.70
C ALA A 113 -3.03 -13.04 -4.65
N SER A 114 -3.91 -13.21 -5.64
CA SER A 114 -4.86 -14.34 -5.66
C SER A 114 -4.26 -15.64 -6.20
N GLY A 115 -3.27 -15.58 -7.10
CA GLY A 115 -2.71 -16.76 -7.77
C GLY A 115 -1.86 -17.66 -6.86
N PRO A 116 -1.69 -18.94 -7.24
CA PRO A 116 -0.99 -19.94 -6.44
C PRO A 116 0.53 -19.73 -6.33
N ASN A 117 1.12 -19.00 -7.28
CA ASN A 117 2.55 -18.67 -7.33
C ASN A 117 2.77 -17.14 -7.27
N GLU A 118 1.77 -16.41 -6.79
CA GLU A 118 1.79 -14.95 -6.71
C GLU A 118 1.84 -14.56 -5.23
N ASP A 119 2.78 -13.70 -4.86
CA ASP A 119 2.97 -13.30 -3.47
C ASP A 119 2.15 -12.04 -3.15
N LEU A 120 2.26 -11.04 -4.03
CA LEU A 120 1.82 -9.68 -3.76
C LEU A 120 1.19 -9.08 -5.01
N ALA A 121 0.17 -8.26 -4.81
CA ALA A 121 -0.39 -7.39 -5.82
C ALA A 121 -0.33 -5.93 -5.34
N LEU A 122 0.07 -5.04 -6.23
CA LEU A 122 0.20 -3.60 -6.00
C LEU A 122 -0.77 -2.86 -6.91
N TYR A 123 -1.49 -1.89 -6.36
CA TYR A 123 -2.52 -1.11 -7.04
C TYR A 123 -2.18 0.37 -7.03
N PHE A 124 -2.39 1.03 -8.17
CA PHE A 124 -2.08 2.45 -8.38
C PHE A 124 -2.91 3.02 -9.53
N GLN A 125 -2.81 4.33 -9.76
CA GLN A 125 -3.33 5.00 -10.96
C GLN A 125 -2.20 5.27 -11.95
N ASP A 126 -2.39 4.88 -13.22
CA ASP A 126 -1.48 5.29 -14.30
C ASP A 126 -1.62 6.80 -14.61
N THR A 127 -0.80 7.31 -15.53
CA THR A 127 -0.82 8.73 -15.93
C THR A 127 -2.17 9.22 -16.48
N SER A 128 -3.07 8.32 -16.89
CA SER A 128 -4.44 8.67 -17.31
C SER A 128 -5.45 8.73 -16.15
N GLY A 129 -5.04 8.34 -14.94
CA GLY A 129 -5.91 8.19 -13.77
C GLY A 129 -6.62 6.84 -13.71
N SER A 130 -6.32 5.90 -14.62
CA SER A 130 -6.93 4.58 -14.64
C SER A 130 -6.28 3.65 -13.61
N LEU A 131 -7.07 2.80 -12.95
CA LEU A 131 -6.54 1.82 -12.01
C LEU A 131 -5.71 0.76 -12.73
N LYS A 132 -4.54 0.48 -12.17
CA LYS A 132 -3.62 -0.58 -12.59
C LYS A 132 -3.28 -1.50 -11.44
N GLU A 133 -2.97 -2.73 -11.79
CA GLU A 133 -2.42 -3.76 -10.91
C GLU A 133 -1.07 -4.25 -11.45
N ILE A 134 -0.08 -4.42 -10.57
CA ILE A 134 1.12 -5.22 -10.82
C ILE A 134 1.07 -6.40 -9.87
N VAL A 135 1.23 -7.61 -10.41
CA VAL A 135 1.34 -8.83 -9.60
C VAL A 135 2.78 -9.30 -9.60
N PHE A 136 3.28 -9.60 -8.40
CA PHE A 136 4.62 -10.13 -8.18
C PHE A 136 4.55 -11.65 -8.05
N ASP A 137 5.47 -12.33 -8.74
CA ASP A 137 5.61 -13.77 -8.58
C ASP A 137 6.22 -14.13 -7.21
N GLY A 138 6.25 -15.43 -6.88
CA GLY A 138 6.84 -15.93 -5.63
C GLY A 138 8.35 -15.67 -5.44
N LEU A 139 9.02 -15.07 -6.44
CA LEU A 139 10.41 -14.62 -6.37
C LEU A 139 10.51 -13.09 -6.23
N GLY A 140 9.39 -12.39 -6.08
CA GLY A 140 9.34 -10.93 -5.96
C GLY A 140 9.56 -10.19 -7.28
N ARG A 141 9.44 -10.86 -8.43
CA ARG A 141 9.58 -10.21 -9.74
C ARG A 141 8.23 -9.65 -10.19
N PRO A 142 8.16 -8.38 -10.61
CA PRO A 142 6.92 -7.77 -11.06
C PRO A 142 6.51 -8.28 -12.44
N GLY A 143 5.21 -8.54 -12.61
CA GLY A 143 4.58 -8.65 -13.91
C GLY A 143 4.35 -7.28 -14.56
N GLN A 144 3.76 -7.29 -15.76
CA GLN A 144 3.37 -6.06 -16.44
C GLN A 144 2.14 -5.42 -15.77
N PRO A 145 2.03 -4.07 -15.73
CA PRO A 145 0.83 -3.40 -15.27
C PRO A 145 -0.41 -3.79 -16.08
N ARG A 146 -1.45 -4.28 -15.41
CA ARG A 146 -2.74 -4.68 -15.99
C ARG A 146 -3.82 -3.68 -15.62
N GLY A 147 -4.77 -3.44 -16.52
CA GLY A 147 -5.95 -2.64 -16.19
C GLY A 147 -6.89 -3.37 -15.24
N ILE A 148 -7.62 -2.62 -14.41
CA ILE A 148 -8.68 -3.13 -13.54
C ILE A 148 -10.05 -2.68 -14.07
N PRO A 149 -10.66 -3.40 -15.02
CA PRO A 149 -12.01 -3.12 -15.50
C PRO A 149 -13.07 -3.92 -14.73
N PRO A 150 -14.32 -3.42 -14.62
CA PRO A 150 -14.72 -2.02 -14.80
C PRO A 150 -14.30 -1.17 -13.59
N ALA A 151 -13.76 0.03 -13.85
CA ALA A 151 -13.51 1.01 -12.78
C ALA A 151 -13.57 2.44 -13.33
N SER A 152 -14.28 3.32 -12.62
CA SER A 152 -14.30 4.77 -12.89
C SER A 152 -13.76 5.56 -11.69
N PRO A 153 -12.47 5.41 -11.34
CA PRO A 153 -11.90 6.07 -10.16
C PRO A 153 -11.88 7.60 -10.32
N ALA A 154 -12.08 8.30 -9.21
CA ALA A 154 -11.64 9.69 -9.13
C ALA A 154 -10.11 9.76 -9.21
N VAL A 155 -9.58 10.82 -9.82
CA VAL A 155 -8.13 11.05 -9.84
C VAL A 155 -7.62 11.29 -8.43
N GLY A 156 -6.52 10.66 -8.04
CA GLY A 156 -5.90 10.78 -6.72
C GLY A 156 -6.68 10.08 -5.61
N THR A 157 -7.59 9.17 -5.97
CA THR A 157 -8.43 8.45 -5.02
C THR A 157 -7.61 7.59 -4.06
N ASN A 158 -8.02 7.56 -2.79
CA ASN A 158 -7.41 6.63 -1.83
C ASN A 158 -7.75 5.20 -2.23
N LEU A 159 -6.73 4.35 -2.23
CA LEU A 159 -6.86 2.94 -2.54
C LEU A 159 -6.75 2.13 -1.24
N TRP A 160 -7.57 1.09 -1.12
CA TRP A 160 -7.43 0.11 -0.07
C TRP A 160 -7.69 -1.28 -0.63
N ALA A 161 -6.80 -2.23 -0.36
CA ALA A 161 -6.87 -3.56 -0.91
C ALA A 161 -6.69 -4.63 0.17
N LEU A 162 -7.39 -5.75 0.01
CA LEU A 162 -7.24 -6.91 0.88
C LEU A 162 -7.56 -8.20 0.12
N LYS A 163 -6.92 -9.29 0.53
CA LYS A 163 -7.32 -10.65 0.13
C LYS A 163 -8.23 -11.23 1.20
N THR A 164 -9.39 -11.73 0.80
CA THR A 164 -10.34 -12.40 1.68
C THR A 164 -9.92 -13.85 1.94
N LEU A 165 -10.52 -14.48 2.95
CA LEU A 165 -10.25 -15.89 3.28
C LEU A 165 -10.71 -16.85 2.16
N GLU A 166 -11.71 -16.44 1.40
CA GLU A 166 -12.22 -17.16 0.23
C GLU A 166 -11.32 -17.02 -1.01
N GLY A 167 -10.23 -16.24 -0.91
CA GLY A 167 -9.23 -16.10 -1.96
C GLY A 167 -9.45 -14.95 -2.94
N PHE A 168 -10.52 -14.17 -2.77
CA PHE A 168 -10.79 -12.99 -3.59
C PHE A 168 -9.93 -11.80 -3.15
N VAL A 169 -9.50 -10.97 -4.09
CA VAL A 169 -9.03 -9.62 -3.76
C VAL A 169 -10.21 -8.66 -3.84
N ARG A 170 -10.30 -7.76 -2.86
CA ARG A 170 -11.20 -6.60 -2.89
C ARG A 170 -10.36 -5.33 -2.92
N LEU A 171 -10.60 -4.49 -3.92
CA LEU A 171 -10.02 -3.16 -4.05
C LEU A 171 -11.13 -2.11 -3.87
N PHE A 172 -10.93 -1.20 -2.93
CA PHE A 172 -11.83 -0.10 -2.62
C PHE A 172 -11.22 1.22 -3.06
N TYR A 173 -12.05 2.10 -3.62
CA TYR A 173 -11.66 3.43 -4.09
C TYR A 173 -12.87 4.37 -4.12
N ILE A 174 -12.62 5.67 -4.14
CA ILE A 174 -13.62 6.70 -4.44
C ILE A 174 -13.76 6.83 -5.96
N GLY A 175 -14.98 6.67 -6.48
CA GLY A 175 -15.32 6.82 -7.89
C GLY A 175 -15.55 8.27 -8.31
N LYS A 176 -15.69 8.53 -9.61
CA LYS A 176 -15.98 9.87 -10.16
C LYS A 176 -17.32 10.45 -9.68
N ASP A 177 -18.23 9.60 -9.24
CA ASP A 177 -19.51 9.95 -8.62
C ASP A 177 -19.38 10.31 -7.12
N SER A 178 -18.16 10.34 -6.58
CA SER A 178 -17.85 10.56 -5.16
C SER A 178 -18.38 9.47 -4.21
N ALA A 179 -18.81 8.32 -4.73
CA ALA A 179 -19.15 7.16 -3.91
C ALA A 179 -17.93 6.28 -3.68
N ILE A 180 -17.98 5.44 -2.64
CA ILE A 180 -17.01 4.35 -2.46
C ILE A 180 -17.43 3.18 -3.34
N HIS A 181 -16.54 2.74 -4.21
CA HIS A 181 -16.70 1.60 -5.08
C HIS A 181 -15.80 0.45 -4.64
N GLN A 182 -16.19 -0.75 -5.04
CA GLN A 182 -15.40 -1.96 -4.86
C GLN A 182 -15.27 -2.69 -6.19
N SER A 183 -14.03 -3.06 -6.52
CA SER A 183 -13.71 -4.05 -7.56
C SER A 183 -13.23 -5.35 -6.92
N VAL A 184 -13.59 -6.48 -7.52
CA VAL A 184 -13.29 -7.82 -6.99
C VAL A 184 -12.49 -8.61 -8.02
N TYR A 185 -11.33 -9.15 -7.64
CA TYR A 185 -10.64 -10.14 -8.44
C TYR A 185 -10.95 -11.54 -7.93
N GLY A 186 -11.47 -12.38 -8.83
CA GLY A 186 -11.88 -13.75 -8.57
C GLY A 186 -11.88 -14.55 -9.87
N ASP A 187 -11.67 -15.86 -9.78
CA ASP A 187 -11.72 -16.77 -10.94
C ASP A 187 -10.82 -16.34 -12.13
N GLY A 188 -9.75 -15.59 -11.84
CA GLY A 188 -8.78 -15.12 -12.83
C GLY A 188 -9.14 -13.80 -13.53
N GLU A 189 -10.22 -13.13 -13.12
CA GLU A 189 -10.64 -11.86 -13.70
C GLU A 189 -11.14 -10.84 -12.69
N TRP A 190 -11.12 -9.57 -13.10
CA TRP A 190 -11.75 -8.48 -12.36
C TRP A 190 -13.23 -8.43 -12.67
N SER A 191 -14.05 -8.31 -11.63
CA SER A 191 -15.50 -8.21 -11.71
C SER A 191 -16.02 -7.11 -10.77
N GLY A 192 -17.14 -6.50 -11.19
CA GLY A 192 -17.92 -5.56 -10.41
C GLY A 192 -17.34 -4.14 -10.31
N GLU A 193 -18.20 -3.16 -10.57
CA GLU A 193 -18.15 -1.84 -9.95
C GLU A 193 -19.49 -1.74 -9.22
N CYS A 194 -19.49 -1.93 -7.90
CA CYS A 194 -20.69 -1.76 -7.09
C CYS A 194 -20.39 -0.71 -6.03
N SER A 195 -21.26 0.30 -5.94
CA SER A 195 -21.19 1.29 -4.88
C SER A 195 -21.45 0.60 -3.55
N VAL A 196 -20.48 0.67 -2.63
CA VAL A 196 -20.64 0.11 -1.30
C VAL A 196 -21.39 1.14 -0.47
N LEU A 197 -22.59 0.79 0.01
CA LEU A 197 -23.26 1.57 1.05
C LEU A 197 -22.59 1.31 2.40
N ALA A 198 -21.35 1.79 2.55
CA ALA A 198 -20.60 1.62 3.79
C ALA A 198 -20.95 2.76 4.75
N VAL A 199 -21.78 2.46 5.76
CA VAL A 199 -21.92 3.34 6.93
C VAL A 199 -20.67 3.15 7.80
N PHE A 200 -19.60 3.86 7.49
CA PHE A 200 -18.46 3.97 8.40
C PHE A 200 -18.85 4.89 9.56
N ARG A 201 -19.34 4.32 10.66
CA ARG A 201 -19.32 5.03 11.95
C ARG A 201 -17.88 5.08 12.43
N LEU A 202 -17.17 6.16 12.10
CA LEU A 202 -15.99 6.55 12.86
C LEU A 202 -16.46 6.83 14.29
N ALA A 203 -16.14 5.90 15.19
CA ALA A 203 -16.27 6.13 16.62
C ALA A 203 -15.21 7.17 17.03
N LEU A 204 -15.54 8.45 16.84
CA LEU A 204 -14.91 9.54 17.57
C LEU A 204 -15.36 9.40 19.03
N THR A 205 -14.70 8.52 19.79
CA THR A 205 -14.72 8.61 21.24
C THR A 205 -14.09 9.95 21.60
N ARG A 206 -14.94 10.94 21.90
CA ARG A 206 -14.52 12.17 22.57
C ARG A 206 -13.72 11.74 23.81
N LEU A 207 -12.44 12.10 23.84
CA LEU A 207 -11.70 12.08 25.10
C LEU A 207 -12.45 13.00 26.06
N PRO A 208 -12.78 12.56 27.28
CA PRO A 208 -13.35 13.45 28.28
C PRO A 208 -12.33 14.55 28.57
N ASN A 209 -12.77 15.81 28.45
CA ASN A 209 -11.99 16.98 28.82
C ASN A 209 -11.40 16.78 30.23
N GLN A 210 -10.09 16.85 30.35
CA GLN A 210 -9.43 17.22 31.60
C GLN A 210 -9.33 18.73 31.68
#